data_AF-A0AA39ZYL7-F1
#
_entry.id   AF-A0AA39ZYL7-F1
#
_cell.length_a   1.000
_cell.length_b   1.000
_cell.length_c   1.000
_cell.angle_alpha   90.00
_cell.angle_beta   90.00
_cell.angle_gamma   90.00
#
_symmetry.space_group_name_H-M   'P 1'
#
loop_
_entity.id
_entity.type
_entity.pdbx_description
1 polymer ?
#
loop_
_entity_poly.entity_id
_entity_poly.type
_entity_poly.pdbx_seq_one_letter_code
_entity_poly.pdbx_strand_id
1 'polypeptide(L)'
;WLKHGKGTFWISGKPGSGKSTLMKFVADHDSTVQALTAWSSPKPPIIACHYFWSAGTSMQKSLQGLLQTLLHDIFRQQPDLMELACAGRWSESPEALMYKPWTVPELHRILQHIGDRGSLRVKMCFFIDGLDEYEGDHVDFCTILKDLSASPSLKLCISSRPWNVFEDSFGRATSSKLYIHELTRGDIRSYARRRLQEHPRWQYLEVPPEHRTWLVDQITERAAGVFLWVFLVTKELRSGLTEYDSFSDLERRLEAIPTDLEVFFRQILESVEPFYHGKMATTLLMALAARKSASVELYAFQDLEHEDQHYALKMPLRPLGDDEASARQERVSRQLAGRCRGLLEVNSTTRRVEFLHRTVVDFLRTNDMTNFLREKSARGFDASLVLLKAYVACIK
;
A
#
# COMPACT_ATOMS: atom_id res chain seq x y z
N TRP A 1 3.64 25.98 -0.31
CA TRP A 1 2.25 25.72 -0.75
C TRP A 1 1.22 25.78 0.38
N LEU A 2 1.39 25.08 1.51
CA LEU A 2 0.41 25.04 2.63
C LEU A 2 -0.06 26.42 3.09
N LYS A 3 0.87 27.30 3.52
CA LYS A 3 0.56 28.63 4.11
C LYS A 3 0.12 29.70 3.11
N HIS A 4 0.73 29.74 1.92
CA HIS A 4 0.58 30.87 0.96
C HIS A 4 0.17 30.46 -0.46
N GLY A 5 0.24 29.18 -0.81
CA GLY A 5 -0.12 28.70 -2.15
C GLY A 5 -1.63 28.55 -2.34
N LYS A 6 -2.04 27.96 -3.46
CA LYS A 6 -3.44 27.63 -3.78
C LYS A 6 -3.51 26.39 -4.68
N GLY A 7 -4.71 25.89 -4.91
CA GLY A 7 -4.97 24.78 -5.83
C GLY A 7 -4.30 23.48 -5.41
N THR A 8 -3.83 22.72 -6.39
CA THR A 8 -3.28 21.37 -6.19
C THR A 8 -1.77 21.36 -6.00
N PHE A 9 -1.27 20.55 -5.08
CA PHE A 9 0.12 20.16 -4.93
C PHE A 9 0.25 18.66 -5.14
N TRP A 10 1.07 18.27 -6.11
CA TRP A 10 1.19 16.87 -6.52
C TRP A 10 2.50 16.23 -6.08
N ILE A 11 2.39 15.14 -5.33
CA ILE A 11 3.51 14.31 -4.89
C ILE A 11 3.58 13.08 -5.79
N SER A 12 4.61 13.03 -6.63
CA SER A 12 4.85 11.94 -7.55
C SER A 12 6.05 11.10 -7.12
N GLY A 13 6.11 9.85 -7.57
CA GLY A 13 7.27 9.01 -7.34
C GLY A 13 7.09 7.56 -7.72
N LYS A 14 8.23 6.89 -7.89
CA LYS A 14 8.32 5.46 -8.22
C LYS A 14 7.54 4.58 -7.23
N PRO A 15 7.04 3.41 -7.62
CA PRO A 15 6.50 2.43 -6.67
C PRO A 15 7.51 2.14 -5.55
N GLY A 16 7.05 2.03 -4.30
CA GLY A 16 7.93 1.73 -3.16
C GLY A 16 8.87 2.87 -2.72
N SER A 17 8.70 4.10 -3.23
CA SER A 17 9.50 5.28 -2.82
C SER A 17 9.04 5.99 -1.55
N GLY A 18 7.97 5.51 -0.90
CA GLY A 18 7.47 6.08 0.37
C GLY A 18 6.40 7.17 0.24
N LYS A 19 5.75 7.34 -0.93
CA LYS A 19 4.65 8.30 -1.13
C LYS A 19 3.56 8.23 -0.05
N SER A 20 2.98 7.05 0.16
CA SER A 20 1.91 6.86 1.15
C SER A 20 2.37 7.11 2.59
N THR A 21 3.63 6.78 2.89
CA THR A 21 4.25 7.11 4.19
C THR A 21 4.37 8.62 4.36
N LEU A 22 4.83 9.34 3.34
CA LEU A 22 4.89 10.79 3.34
C LEU A 22 3.50 11.41 3.46
N MET A 23 2.51 10.94 2.69
CA MET A 23 1.14 11.47 2.72
C MET A 23 0.51 11.37 4.11
N LYS A 24 0.62 10.21 4.76
CA LYS A 24 0.13 10.02 6.13
C LYS A 24 0.88 10.92 7.11
N PHE A 25 2.21 10.99 6.98
CA PHE A 25 3.03 11.85 7.83
C PHE A 25 2.62 13.32 7.71
N VAL A 26 2.49 13.87 6.49
CA VAL A 26 2.20 15.29 6.31
C VAL A 26 0.78 15.67 6.70
N ALA A 27 -0.19 14.78 6.53
CA ALA A 27 -1.60 15.04 6.85
C ALA A 27 -1.80 15.30 8.36
N ASP A 28 -1.09 14.54 9.20
CA ASP A 28 -1.23 14.60 10.66
C ASP A 28 -0.13 15.43 11.34
N HIS A 29 0.81 16.02 10.60
CA HIS A 29 1.95 16.74 11.17
C HIS A 29 1.55 18.11 11.76
N ASP A 30 1.99 18.41 12.98
CA ASP A 30 1.68 19.68 13.67
C ASP A 30 2.04 20.92 12.84
N SER A 31 3.21 20.93 12.19
CA SER A 31 3.61 22.05 11.32
C SER A 31 2.69 22.23 10.10
N THR A 32 2.09 21.15 9.60
CA THR A 32 1.07 21.22 8.53
C THR A 32 -0.18 21.90 9.06
N VAL A 33 -0.67 21.45 10.24
CA VAL A 33 -1.85 22.03 10.88
C VAL A 33 -1.63 23.52 11.18
N GLN A 34 -0.47 23.91 11.71
CA GLN A 34 -0.12 25.31 11.96
C GLN A 34 -0.08 26.14 10.67
N ALA A 35 0.53 25.63 9.61
CA ALA A 35 0.61 26.32 8.32
C ALA A 35 -0.77 26.50 7.67
N LEU A 36 -1.63 25.49 7.75
CA LEU A 36 -3.00 25.56 7.24
C LEU A 36 -3.89 26.46 8.10
N THR A 37 -3.70 26.48 9.42
CA THR A 37 -4.41 27.39 10.33
C THR A 37 -4.08 28.85 10.03
N ALA A 38 -2.81 29.16 9.78
CA ALA A 38 -2.41 30.48 9.33
C ALA A 38 -3.04 30.85 7.98
N TRP A 39 -3.20 29.88 7.07
CA TRP A 39 -3.87 30.09 5.78
C TRP A 39 -5.39 30.28 5.91
N SER A 40 -6.05 29.56 6.82
CA SER A 40 -7.51 29.57 6.98
C SER A 40 -8.06 30.67 7.90
N SER A 41 -7.17 31.38 8.58
CA SER A 41 -7.49 32.48 9.49
C SER A 41 -8.60 33.40 8.94
N PRO A 42 -9.60 33.77 9.77
CA PRO A 42 -9.67 33.60 11.24
C PRO A 42 -10.24 32.26 11.73
N LYS A 43 -10.74 31.39 10.85
CA LYS A 43 -11.34 30.11 11.25
C LYS A 43 -10.33 28.96 11.11
N PRO A 44 -10.43 27.89 11.91
CA PRO A 44 -9.62 26.70 11.69
C PRO A 44 -9.95 26.06 10.32
N PRO A 45 -8.98 25.42 9.67
CA PRO A 45 -9.22 24.70 8.43
C PRO A 45 -9.92 23.38 8.72
N ILE A 46 -10.68 22.87 7.76
CA ILE A 46 -11.09 21.46 7.76
C ILE A 46 -10.05 20.67 6.98
N ILE A 47 -9.49 19.64 7.60
CA ILE A 47 -8.52 18.74 6.97
C ILE A 47 -9.21 17.39 6.78
N ALA A 48 -9.35 16.93 5.55
CA ALA A 48 -9.96 15.63 5.24
C ALA A 48 -8.99 14.77 4.45
N CYS A 49 -9.00 13.47 4.71
CA CYS A 49 -8.04 12.56 4.09
C CYS A 49 -8.75 11.42 3.37
N HIS A 50 -8.21 11.02 2.23
CA HIS A 50 -8.60 9.78 1.58
C HIS A 50 -7.36 9.05 1.09
N TYR A 51 -7.30 7.77 1.40
CA TYR A 51 -6.22 6.90 0.97
C TYR A 51 -6.84 5.81 0.11
N PHE A 52 -6.62 5.90 -1.21
CA PHE A 52 -6.98 4.79 -2.06
C PHE A 52 -6.18 3.56 -1.62
N TRP A 53 -6.85 2.42 -1.63
CA TRP A 53 -6.22 1.17 -1.22
C TRP A 53 -6.54 0.07 -2.23
N SER A 54 -5.51 -0.40 -2.93
CA SER A 54 -5.61 -1.35 -4.02
C SER A 54 -6.15 -2.71 -3.58
N ALA A 55 -5.87 -3.11 -2.34
CA ALA A 55 -6.41 -4.30 -1.69
C ALA A 55 -7.76 -4.05 -0.98
N GLY A 56 -8.28 -2.82 -1.08
CA GLY A 56 -9.58 -2.43 -0.57
C GLY A 56 -10.74 -2.86 -1.47
N THR A 57 -11.96 -2.52 -1.03
CA THR A 57 -13.20 -2.79 -1.77
C THR A 57 -13.34 -1.88 -3.00
N SER A 58 -14.23 -2.22 -3.93
CA SER A 58 -14.57 -1.33 -5.05
C SER A 58 -15.02 0.06 -4.58
N MET A 59 -15.70 0.15 -3.43
CA MET A 59 -16.08 1.45 -2.84
C MET A 59 -14.83 2.27 -2.49
N GLN A 60 -13.82 1.66 -1.86
CA GLN A 60 -12.56 2.33 -1.47
C GLN A 60 -11.68 2.74 -2.68
N LYS A 61 -12.03 2.31 -3.89
CA LYS A 61 -11.34 2.64 -5.14
C LYS A 61 -12.18 3.52 -6.08
N SER A 62 -13.35 3.96 -5.61
CA SER A 62 -14.32 4.70 -6.42
C SER A 62 -14.38 6.19 -6.07
N LEU A 63 -14.89 6.99 -7.00
CA LEU A 63 -15.14 8.42 -6.79
C LEU A 63 -16.22 8.63 -5.71
N GLN A 64 -17.21 7.75 -5.66
CA GLN A 64 -18.22 7.77 -4.61
C GLN A 64 -17.60 7.59 -3.22
N GLY A 65 -16.70 6.61 -3.07
CA GLY A 65 -16.00 6.37 -1.81
C GLY A 65 -15.10 7.55 -1.40
N LEU A 66 -14.38 8.15 -2.35
CA LEU A 66 -13.63 9.39 -2.11
C LEU A 66 -14.53 10.50 -1.56
N LEU A 67 -15.60 10.84 -2.29
CA LEU A 67 -16.50 11.93 -1.91
C LEU A 67 -17.20 11.66 -0.57
N GLN A 68 -17.65 10.43 -0.34
CA GLN A 68 -18.25 10.04 0.95
C GLN A 68 -17.27 10.14 2.10
N THR A 69 -16.01 9.71 1.92
CA THR A 69 -14.96 9.81 2.95
C THR A 69 -14.70 11.29 3.28
N LEU A 70 -14.49 12.12 2.26
CA LEU A 70 -14.22 13.54 2.45
C LEU A 70 -15.39 14.26 3.14
N LEU A 71 -16.63 14.04 2.70
CA LEU A 71 -17.81 14.64 3.32
C LEU A 71 -18.02 14.16 4.76
N HIS A 72 -17.81 12.87 5.02
CA HIS A 72 -17.84 12.34 6.38
C HIS A 72 -16.83 13.04 7.30
N ASP A 73 -15.58 13.19 6.86
CA ASP A 73 -14.54 13.88 7.62
C ASP A 73 -14.85 15.36 7.85
N ILE A 74 -15.43 16.03 6.85
CA ILE A 74 -15.90 17.42 6.93
C ILE A 74 -17.00 17.54 8.00
N PHE A 75 -18.06 16.74 7.92
CA PHE A 75 -19.19 16.81 8.84
C PHE A 75 -18.82 16.37 10.25
N ARG A 76 -17.87 15.45 10.41
CA ARG A 76 -17.35 15.09 11.73
C ARG A 76 -16.64 16.26 12.43
N GLN A 77 -15.94 17.11 11.68
CA GLN A 77 -15.25 18.29 12.21
C GLN A 77 -16.17 19.49 12.40
N GLN A 78 -17.17 19.65 11.52
CA GLN A 78 -18.17 20.71 11.60
C GLN A 78 -19.58 20.17 11.32
N PRO A 79 -20.25 19.59 12.33
CA PRO A 79 -21.58 18.98 12.16
C PRO A 79 -22.65 19.96 11.65
N ASP A 80 -22.54 21.24 12.01
CA ASP A 80 -23.47 22.30 11.58
C ASP A 80 -23.54 22.47 10.06
N LEU A 81 -22.51 22.02 9.33
CA LEU A 81 -22.51 22.04 7.86
C LEU A 81 -23.49 21.04 7.25
N MET A 82 -23.85 19.98 7.98
CA MET A 82 -24.67 18.89 7.46
C MET A 82 -26.09 19.37 7.14
N GLU A 83 -26.73 20.10 8.05
CA GLU A 83 -28.07 20.65 7.83
C GLU A 83 -28.09 21.63 6.65
N LEU A 84 -27.07 22.49 6.54
CA LEU A 84 -27.00 23.48 5.47
C LEU A 84 -26.70 22.85 4.11
N ALA A 85 -25.69 21.98 4.04
CA ALA A 85 -25.21 21.42 2.78
C ALA A 85 -26.11 20.29 2.27
N CYS A 86 -26.79 19.59 3.17
CA CYS A 86 -27.70 18.48 2.84
C CYS A 86 -29.17 18.86 3.05
N ALA A 87 -29.54 20.16 3.01
CA ALA A 87 -30.88 20.65 3.36
C ALA A 87 -32.04 19.87 2.72
N GLY A 88 -31.91 19.49 1.45
CA GLY A 88 -32.94 18.69 0.76
C GLY A 88 -33.16 17.31 1.36
N ARG A 89 -32.10 16.64 1.85
CA ARG A 89 -32.21 15.38 2.60
C ARG A 89 -32.57 15.59 4.06
N TRP A 90 -32.19 16.72 4.64
CA TRP A 90 -32.48 17.07 6.03
C TRP A 90 -33.99 17.19 6.30
N SER A 91 -34.74 17.64 5.29
CA SER A 91 -36.20 17.74 5.35
C SER A 91 -36.95 16.42 5.11
N GLU A 92 -36.27 15.34 4.75
CA GLU A 92 -36.89 14.04 4.48
C GLU A 92 -37.01 13.20 5.76
N SER A 93 -38.01 12.31 5.81
CA SER A 93 -38.16 11.39 6.94
C SER A 93 -37.05 10.32 6.93
N PRO A 94 -36.67 9.77 8.09
CA PRO A 94 -35.68 8.68 8.16
C PRO A 94 -36.02 7.49 7.25
N GLU A 95 -37.30 7.14 7.14
CA GLU A 95 -37.78 6.04 6.30
C GLU A 95 -37.56 6.30 4.81
N ALA A 96 -37.77 7.55 4.36
CA ALA A 96 -37.51 7.94 2.98
C ALA A 96 -36.02 7.85 2.63
N LEU A 97 -35.14 8.24 3.58
CA LEU A 97 -33.69 8.20 3.39
C LEU A 97 -33.13 6.77 3.30
N MET A 98 -33.77 5.78 3.93
CA MET A 98 -33.33 4.37 3.87
C MET A 98 -33.32 3.82 2.43
N TYR A 99 -34.20 4.31 1.56
CA TYR A 99 -34.32 3.87 0.17
C TYR A 99 -33.68 4.84 -0.84
N LYS A 100 -32.99 5.88 -0.36
CA LYS A 100 -32.40 6.92 -1.19
C LYS A 100 -30.87 6.89 -1.08
N PRO A 101 -30.17 5.99 -1.79
CA PRO A 101 -28.71 5.94 -1.73
C PRO A 101 -28.09 7.25 -2.21
N TRP A 102 -26.90 7.56 -1.70
CA TRP A 102 -26.12 8.72 -2.15
C TRP A 102 -25.63 8.49 -3.58
N THR A 103 -25.78 9.51 -4.43
CA THR A 103 -25.26 9.48 -5.81
C THR A 103 -24.02 10.36 -5.96
N VAL A 104 -23.12 10.03 -6.88
CA VAL A 104 -21.92 10.84 -7.14
C VAL A 104 -22.25 12.30 -7.50
N PRO A 105 -23.21 12.61 -8.39
CA PRO A 105 -23.55 14.00 -8.70
C PRO A 105 -24.07 14.78 -7.49
N GLU A 106 -24.81 14.12 -6.60
CA GLU A 106 -25.30 14.73 -5.37
C GLU A 106 -24.16 15.03 -4.39
N LEU A 107 -23.29 14.05 -4.13
CA LEU A 107 -22.14 14.23 -3.25
C LEU A 107 -21.21 15.34 -3.76
N HIS A 108 -20.99 15.39 -5.07
CA HIS A 108 -20.18 16.44 -5.71
C HIS A 108 -20.80 17.84 -5.50
N ARG A 109 -22.12 17.97 -5.71
CA ARG A 109 -22.85 19.23 -5.49
C ARG A 109 -22.76 19.68 -4.03
N ILE A 110 -22.88 18.76 -3.07
CA ILE A 110 -22.76 19.06 -1.64
C ILE A 110 -21.36 19.58 -1.33
N LEU A 111 -20.32 18.92 -1.84
CA LEU A 111 -18.94 19.34 -1.63
C LEU A 111 -18.66 20.72 -2.23
N GLN A 112 -19.13 20.98 -3.45
CA GLN A 112 -19.06 22.31 -4.08
C GLN A 112 -19.81 23.35 -3.27
N HIS A 113 -21.02 23.03 -2.77
CA HIS A 113 -21.84 23.92 -1.98
C HIS A 113 -21.15 24.38 -0.68
N ILE A 114 -20.43 23.48 -0.01
CA ILE A 114 -19.62 23.79 1.17
C ILE A 114 -18.48 24.75 0.81
N GLY A 115 -17.87 24.57 -0.38
CA GLY A 115 -16.76 25.39 -0.86
C GLY A 115 -17.13 26.78 -1.40
N ASP A 116 -18.28 26.91 -2.07
CA ASP A 116 -18.70 28.12 -2.80
C ASP A 116 -19.39 29.16 -1.92
N ARG A 117 -20.00 28.74 -0.80
CA ARG A 117 -20.72 29.68 0.06
C ARG A 117 -19.77 30.53 0.90
N GLY A 118 -19.57 31.78 0.47
CA GLY A 118 -18.92 32.84 1.23
C GLY A 118 -19.53 33.12 2.63
N SER A 119 -20.73 32.60 2.91
CA SER A 119 -21.38 32.68 4.23
C SER A 119 -20.71 31.80 5.30
N LEU A 120 -20.08 30.68 4.91
CA LEU A 120 -19.46 29.76 5.87
C LEU A 120 -17.99 30.13 6.18
N ARG A 121 -17.29 30.76 5.21
CA ARG A 121 -15.86 31.09 5.29
C ARG A 121 -15.00 29.90 5.72
N VAL A 122 -15.39 28.69 5.32
CA VAL A 122 -14.66 27.47 5.64
C VAL A 122 -13.59 27.27 4.59
N LYS A 123 -12.36 27.06 5.03
CA LYS A 123 -11.27 26.63 4.16
C LYS A 123 -10.96 25.17 4.40
N MET A 124 -10.75 24.44 3.32
CA MET A 124 -10.57 23.00 3.33
C MET A 124 -9.22 22.63 2.71
N CYS A 125 -8.57 21.61 3.26
CA CYS A 125 -7.38 21.00 2.68
C CYS A 125 -7.56 19.50 2.63
N PHE A 126 -7.53 18.91 1.43
CA PHE A 126 -7.67 17.47 1.26
C PHE A 126 -6.32 16.84 0.96
N PHE A 127 -6.03 15.74 1.65
CA PHE A 127 -4.90 14.87 1.37
C PHE A 127 -5.44 13.59 0.71
N ILE A 128 -5.10 13.37 -0.56
CA ILE A 128 -5.59 12.22 -1.34
C ILE A 128 -4.41 11.41 -1.85
N ASP A 129 -4.20 10.22 -1.28
CA ASP A 129 -3.08 9.35 -1.64
C ASP A 129 -3.50 8.27 -2.63
N GLY A 130 -2.65 8.02 -3.64
CA GLY A 130 -2.79 6.89 -4.55
C GLY A 130 -3.80 7.11 -5.66
N LEU A 131 -3.76 8.23 -6.39
CA LEU A 131 -4.71 8.45 -7.50
C LEU A 131 -4.60 7.36 -8.60
N ASP A 132 -3.45 6.71 -8.74
CA ASP A 132 -3.24 5.55 -9.63
C ASP A 132 -3.92 4.25 -9.15
N GLU A 133 -4.65 4.30 -8.02
CA GLU A 133 -5.46 3.21 -7.48
C GLU A 133 -6.96 3.44 -7.70
N TYR A 134 -7.33 4.57 -8.30
CA TYR A 134 -8.70 4.87 -8.68
C TYR A 134 -9.17 3.91 -9.79
N GLU A 135 -10.33 3.29 -9.58
CA GLU A 135 -11.00 2.45 -10.57
C GLU A 135 -12.01 3.30 -11.36
N GLY A 136 -11.55 3.86 -12.47
CA GLY A 136 -12.36 4.64 -13.41
C GLY A 136 -11.51 5.34 -14.46
N ASP A 137 -12.10 6.31 -15.16
CA ASP A 137 -11.36 7.13 -16.12
C ASP A 137 -10.51 8.18 -15.41
N HIS A 138 -9.19 8.09 -15.59
CA HIS A 138 -8.24 8.97 -14.90
C HIS A 138 -8.24 10.41 -15.44
N VAL A 139 -8.65 10.62 -16.70
CA VAL A 139 -8.72 11.95 -17.32
C VAL A 139 -9.91 12.72 -16.74
N ASP A 140 -11.08 12.07 -16.70
CA ASP A 140 -12.28 12.62 -16.06
C ASP A 140 -12.03 12.90 -14.57
N PHE A 141 -11.38 11.97 -13.88
CA PHE A 141 -11.04 12.15 -12.47
C PHE A 141 -10.09 13.33 -12.23
N CYS A 142 -9.05 13.49 -13.05
CA CYS A 142 -8.17 14.65 -12.98
C CYS A 142 -8.92 15.97 -13.24
N THR A 143 -9.91 15.96 -14.13
CA THR A 143 -10.77 17.13 -14.42
C THR A 143 -11.58 17.51 -13.19
N ILE A 144 -12.24 16.53 -12.56
CA ILE A 144 -13.00 16.74 -11.32
C ILE A 144 -12.12 17.33 -10.20
N LEU A 145 -10.91 16.80 -10.00
CA LEU A 145 -9.98 17.33 -8.99
C LEU A 145 -9.53 18.77 -9.31
N LYS A 146 -9.33 19.11 -10.58
CA LYS A 146 -9.03 20.48 -11.02
C LYS A 146 -10.19 21.42 -10.74
N ASP A 147 -11.41 21.01 -11.04
CA ASP A 147 -12.62 21.81 -10.79
C ASP A 147 -12.80 22.08 -9.30
N LEU A 148 -12.60 21.07 -8.45
CA LEU A 148 -12.63 21.23 -7.00
C LEU A 148 -11.56 22.23 -6.53
N SER A 149 -10.32 22.08 -6.99
CA SER A 149 -9.19 22.92 -6.59
C SER A 149 -9.16 24.32 -7.21
N ALA A 150 -10.09 24.63 -8.13
CA ALA A 150 -10.26 25.98 -8.67
C ALA A 150 -10.79 26.96 -7.60
N SER A 151 -11.50 26.44 -6.59
CA SER A 151 -11.97 27.26 -5.46
C SER A 151 -10.79 27.74 -4.61
N PRO A 152 -10.70 29.05 -4.28
CA PRO A 152 -9.64 29.58 -3.41
C PRO A 152 -9.76 29.09 -1.95
N SER A 153 -10.92 28.53 -1.58
CA SER A 153 -11.20 27.96 -0.27
C SER A 153 -10.73 26.50 -0.16
N LEU A 154 -10.31 25.87 -1.26
CA LEU A 154 -9.87 24.48 -1.28
C LEU A 154 -8.41 24.33 -1.69
N LYS A 155 -7.69 23.48 -0.96
CA LYS A 155 -6.36 22.98 -1.30
C LYS A 155 -6.43 21.47 -1.49
N LEU A 156 -5.73 20.96 -2.50
CA LEU A 156 -5.57 19.52 -2.70
C LEU A 156 -4.09 19.15 -2.65
N CYS A 157 -3.69 18.31 -1.70
CA CYS A 157 -2.41 17.61 -1.74
C CYS A 157 -2.69 16.19 -2.22
N ILE A 158 -2.22 15.85 -3.42
CA ILE A 158 -2.52 14.57 -4.05
C ILE A 158 -1.23 13.79 -4.31
N SER A 159 -1.31 12.46 -4.29
CA SER A 159 -0.18 11.60 -4.63
C SER A 159 -0.52 10.59 -5.72
N SER A 160 0.45 10.27 -6.58
CA SER A 160 0.31 9.15 -7.53
C SER A 160 1.66 8.66 -8.07
N ARG A 161 1.65 7.58 -8.85
CA ARG A 161 2.75 7.22 -9.75
C ARG A 161 2.90 8.26 -10.88
N PRO A 162 4.10 8.39 -11.49
CA PRO A 162 4.33 9.32 -12.60
C PRO A 162 3.73 8.81 -13.92
N TRP A 163 2.44 8.51 -13.95
CA TRP A 163 1.74 8.17 -15.20
C TRP A 163 1.48 9.44 -16.01
N ASN A 164 1.50 9.32 -17.34
CA ASN A 164 1.36 10.45 -18.26
C ASN A 164 0.13 11.31 -17.95
N VAL A 165 -1.03 10.70 -17.67
CA VAL A 165 -2.26 11.42 -17.31
C VAL A 165 -2.10 12.37 -16.12
N PHE A 166 -1.30 12.00 -15.12
CA PHE A 166 -1.03 12.83 -13.94
C PHE A 166 0.08 13.86 -14.21
N GLU A 167 1.10 13.51 -14.98
CA GLU A 167 2.12 14.46 -15.46
C GLU A 167 1.48 15.58 -16.30
N ASP A 168 0.66 15.22 -17.27
CA ASP A 168 -0.06 16.16 -18.13
C ASP A 168 -1.01 17.05 -17.33
N SER A 169 -1.60 16.49 -16.27
CA SER A 169 -2.59 17.20 -15.45
C SER A 169 -2.00 18.09 -14.36
N PHE A 170 -0.94 17.65 -13.69
CA PHE A 170 -0.42 18.29 -12.48
C PHE A 170 1.10 18.55 -12.53
N GLY A 171 1.81 17.99 -13.50
CA GLY A 171 3.27 18.06 -13.62
C GLY A 171 3.84 19.35 -14.23
N ARG A 172 3.01 20.23 -14.81
CA ARG A 172 3.49 21.45 -15.49
C ARG A 172 4.08 22.51 -14.56
N ALA A 173 3.54 22.65 -13.34
CA ALA A 173 3.96 23.68 -12.40
C ALA A 173 4.99 23.13 -11.41
N THR A 174 6.27 23.46 -11.61
CA THR A 174 7.38 23.01 -10.75
C THR A 174 7.25 23.43 -9.29
N SER A 175 6.61 24.58 -9.03
CA SER A 175 6.37 25.09 -7.66
C SER A 175 5.24 24.38 -6.91
N SER A 176 4.49 23.51 -7.59
CA SER A 176 3.36 22.75 -7.04
C SER A 176 3.50 21.25 -7.24
N LYS A 177 4.74 20.76 -7.39
CA LYS A 177 5.02 19.33 -7.47
C LYS A 177 6.27 18.92 -6.71
N LEU A 178 6.35 17.63 -6.40
CA LEU A 178 7.49 17.00 -5.74
C LEU A 178 7.69 15.59 -6.31
N TYR A 179 8.91 15.23 -6.69
CA TYR A 179 9.27 13.84 -6.97
C TYR A 179 9.95 13.24 -5.74
N ILE A 180 9.20 12.51 -4.90
CA ILE A 180 9.71 12.05 -3.60
C ILE A 180 10.98 11.21 -3.76
N HIS A 181 11.05 10.37 -4.79
CA HIS A 181 12.18 9.48 -5.06
C HIS A 181 13.51 10.21 -5.36
N GLU A 182 13.48 11.52 -5.65
CA GLU A 182 14.68 12.35 -5.80
C GLU A 182 15.18 12.89 -4.46
N LEU A 183 14.36 12.81 -3.41
CA LEU A 183 14.62 13.38 -2.09
C LEU A 183 14.90 12.35 -1.01
N THR A 184 14.77 11.06 -1.31
CA THR A 184 14.94 9.97 -0.33
C THR A 184 16.40 9.56 -0.12
N ARG A 185 17.37 10.10 -0.87
CA ARG A 185 18.78 9.69 -0.84
C ARG A 185 19.38 9.69 0.57
N GLY A 186 19.19 10.78 1.33
CA GLY A 186 19.74 10.90 2.69
C GLY A 186 19.14 9.89 3.66
N ASP A 187 17.82 9.71 3.61
CA ASP A 187 17.10 8.76 4.46
C ASP A 187 17.42 7.31 4.11
N ILE A 188 17.53 6.97 2.82
CA ILE A 188 17.96 5.66 2.34
C ILE A 188 19.36 5.34 2.86
N ARG A 189 20.31 6.27 2.74
CA ARG A 189 21.67 6.08 3.24
C ARG A 189 21.69 5.82 4.73
N SER A 190 20.92 6.62 5.48
CA SER A 190 20.80 6.48 6.93
C SER A 190 20.18 5.13 7.32
N TYR A 191 19.11 4.73 6.63
CA TYR A 191 18.43 3.45 6.82
C TYR A 191 19.36 2.27 6.54
N ALA A 192 20.00 2.23 5.36
CA ALA A 192 20.89 1.14 4.96
C ALA A 192 22.06 0.97 5.94
N ARG A 193 22.72 2.07 6.30
CA ARG A 193 23.79 2.07 7.30
C ARG A 193 23.32 1.49 8.63
N ARG A 194 22.22 2.01 9.19
CA ARG A 194 21.70 1.56 10.48
C ARG A 194 21.34 0.08 10.44
N ARG A 195 20.63 -0.35 9.38
CA ARG A 195 20.14 -1.73 9.26
C ARG A 195 21.26 -2.76 9.17
N LEU A 196 22.36 -2.43 8.49
CA LEU A 196 23.56 -3.26 8.44
C LEU A 196 24.29 -3.24 9.79
N GLN A 197 24.46 -2.08 10.42
CA GLN A 197 25.12 -1.92 11.72
C GLN A 197 24.44 -2.67 12.86
N GLU A 198 23.11 -2.78 12.82
CA GLU A 198 22.33 -3.56 13.79
C GLU A 198 22.64 -5.07 13.75
N HIS A 199 23.27 -5.57 12.67
CA HIS A 199 23.63 -6.98 12.59
C HIS A 199 24.89 -7.28 13.43
N PRO A 200 24.88 -8.26 14.35
CA PRO A 200 26.01 -8.52 15.24
C PRO A 200 27.35 -8.75 14.53
N ARG A 201 27.34 -9.44 13.36
CA ARG A 201 28.54 -9.68 12.55
C ARG A 201 29.14 -8.41 11.93
N TRP A 202 28.36 -7.37 11.71
CA TRP A 202 28.80 -6.20 10.93
C TRP A 202 30.06 -5.55 11.50
N GLN A 203 30.15 -5.45 12.83
CA GLN A 203 31.30 -4.87 13.50
C GLN A 203 32.56 -5.74 13.40
N TYR A 204 32.40 -7.06 13.25
CA TYR A 204 33.49 -8.05 13.18
C TYR A 204 34.00 -8.29 11.76
N LEU A 205 33.46 -7.60 10.75
CA LEU A 205 34.04 -7.64 9.40
C LEU A 205 35.43 -6.98 9.42
N GLU A 206 36.48 -7.74 9.14
CA GLU A 206 37.87 -7.25 9.10
C GLU A 206 38.15 -6.43 7.84
N VAL A 207 37.46 -5.31 7.68
CA VAL A 207 37.64 -4.37 6.58
C VAL A 207 37.73 -2.93 7.08
N PRO A 208 38.48 -2.07 6.38
CA PRO A 208 38.55 -0.66 6.72
C PRO A 208 37.17 0.04 6.69
N PRO A 209 36.92 1.07 7.52
CA PRO A 209 35.64 1.78 7.58
C PRO A 209 35.17 2.36 6.24
N GLU A 210 36.08 2.73 5.35
CA GLU A 210 35.81 3.23 4.01
C GLU A 210 35.10 2.19 3.12
N HIS A 211 35.38 0.90 3.28
CA HIS A 211 34.74 -0.17 2.51
C HIS A 211 33.27 -0.32 2.94
N ARG A 212 33.03 -0.31 4.26
CA ARG A 212 31.67 -0.30 4.82
C ARG A 212 30.86 0.91 4.36
N THR A 213 31.52 2.08 4.29
CA THR A 213 30.90 3.31 3.78
C THR A 213 30.58 3.19 2.30
N TRP A 214 31.51 2.66 1.50
CA TRP A 214 31.30 2.39 0.08
C TRP A 214 30.09 1.49 -0.17
N LEU A 215 29.93 0.40 0.61
CA LEU A 215 28.79 -0.51 0.44
C LEU A 215 27.45 0.21 0.67
N VAL A 216 27.38 1.03 1.73
CA VAL A 216 26.19 1.85 2.01
C VAL A 216 25.93 2.85 0.88
N ASP A 217 26.96 3.48 0.35
CA ASP A 217 26.83 4.44 -0.74
C ASP A 217 26.38 3.75 -2.04
N GLN A 218 26.89 2.55 -2.34
CA GLN A 218 26.44 1.74 -3.48
C GLN A 218 24.97 1.34 -3.37
N ILE A 219 24.52 0.90 -2.19
CA ILE A 219 23.10 0.63 -1.94
C ILE A 219 22.28 1.90 -2.18
N THR A 220 22.77 3.05 -1.72
CA THR A 220 22.08 4.33 -1.83
C THR A 220 21.91 4.77 -3.28
N GLU A 221 22.97 4.70 -4.09
CA GLU A 221 22.90 5.08 -5.51
C GLU A 221 22.02 4.11 -6.30
N ARG A 222 22.20 2.80 -6.10
CA ARG A 222 21.45 1.76 -6.85
C ARG A 222 19.96 1.75 -6.52
N ALA A 223 19.58 2.20 -5.33
CA ALA A 223 18.16 2.29 -4.94
C ALA A 223 17.34 3.22 -5.84
N ALA A 224 17.97 4.21 -6.48
CA ALA A 224 17.31 5.18 -7.35
C ALA A 224 16.01 5.77 -6.75
N GLY A 225 16.02 5.97 -5.43
CA GLY A 225 14.93 6.53 -4.63
C GLY A 225 13.86 5.54 -4.12
N VAL A 226 14.05 4.23 -4.31
CA VAL A 226 13.06 3.19 -4.01
C VAL A 226 13.37 2.49 -2.68
N PHE A 227 12.65 2.86 -1.62
CA PHE A 227 12.82 2.29 -0.28
C PHE A 227 12.55 0.79 -0.21
N LEU A 228 11.57 0.27 -0.97
CA LEU A 228 11.29 -1.16 -1.00
C LEU A 228 12.49 -1.98 -1.47
N TRP A 229 13.24 -1.46 -2.45
CA TRP A 229 14.45 -2.10 -2.95
C TRP A 229 15.53 -2.16 -1.86
N VAL A 230 15.75 -1.04 -1.15
CA VAL A 230 16.72 -0.95 -0.05
C VAL A 230 16.35 -1.90 1.09
N PHE A 231 15.07 -2.00 1.43
CA PHE A 231 14.58 -2.95 2.43
C PHE A 231 14.94 -4.40 2.06
N LEU A 232 14.71 -4.79 0.81
CA LEU A 232 15.01 -6.14 0.33
C LEU A 232 16.52 -6.41 0.26
N VAL A 233 17.31 -5.46 -0.26
CA VAL A 233 18.77 -5.58 -0.35
C VAL A 233 19.41 -5.69 1.03
N THR A 234 19.01 -4.82 1.96
CA THR A 234 19.55 -4.89 3.33
C THR A 234 19.14 -6.18 4.04
N LYS A 235 17.95 -6.74 3.74
CA LYS A 235 17.54 -8.07 4.22
C LYS A 235 18.45 -9.17 3.64
N GLU A 236 18.71 -9.16 2.34
CA GLU A 236 19.57 -10.14 1.66
C GLU A 236 21.02 -10.11 2.17
N LEU A 237 21.61 -8.92 2.28
CA LEU A 237 22.97 -8.76 2.81
C LEU A 237 23.07 -9.16 4.27
N ARG A 238 22.03 -8.91 5.09
CA ARG A 238 21.98 -9.40 6.47
C ARG A 238 21.85 -10.91 6.55
N SER A 239 21.17 -11.54 5.59
CA SER A 239 21.17 -13.00 5.47
C SER A 239 22.58 -13.51 5.16
N GLY A 240 23.30 -12.89 4.22
CA GLY A 240 24.70 -13.22 3.95
C GLY A 240 25.59 -13.10 5.18
N LEU A 241 25.43 -12.02 5.96
CA LEU A 241 26.11 -11.88 7.26
C LEU A 241 25.76 -12.99 8.24
N THR A 242 24.54 -13.52 8.22
CA THR A 242 24.16 -14.66 9.07
C THR A 242 24.88 -15.94 8.62
N GLU A 243 25.04 -16.14 7.31
CA GLU A 243 25.74 -17.27 6.69
C GLU A 243 27.27 -17.12 6.67
N TYR A 244 27.82 -16.19 7.46
CA TYR A 244 29.26 -15.97 7.60
C TYR A 244 29.97 -15.48 6.32
N ASP A 245 29.25 -14.87 5.38
CA ASP A 245 29.83 -14.25 4.19
C ASP A 245 30.96 -13.27 4.54
N SER A 246 32.02 -13.29 3.72
CA SER A 246 33.08 -12.29 3.76
C SER A 246 32.59 -10.95 3.18
N PHE A 247 33.36 -9.87 3.36
CA PHE A 247 32.98 -8.59 2.76
C PHE A 247 32.87 -8.68 1.23
N SER A 248 33.81 -9.38 0.57
CA SER A 248 33.78 -9.59 -0.88
C SER A 248 32.54 -10.36 -1.35
N ASP A 249 32.04 -11.30 -0.55
CA ASP A 249 30.77 -11.98 -0.84
C ASP A 249 29.58 -11.02 -0.80
N LEU A 250 29.55 -10.09 0.17
CA LEU A 250 28.51 -9.06 0.26
C LEU A 250 28.56 -8.10 -0.94
N GLU A 251 29.75 -7.74 -1.42
CA GLU A 251 29.92 -6.95 -2.64
C GLU A 251 29.35 -7.69 -3.84
N ARG A 252 29.75 -8.96 -4.05
CA ARG A 252 29.24 -9.81 -5.13
C ARG A 252 27.73 -9.98 -5.07
N ARG A 253 27.15 -10.15 -3.88
CA ARG A 253 25.69 -10.18 -3.70
C ARG A 253 25.04 -8.87 -4.13
N LEU A 254 25.56 -7.74 -3.68
CA LEU A 254 25.01 -6.44 -4.07
C LEU A 254 25.09 -6.21 -5.59
N GLU A 255 26.18 -6.64 -6.21
CA GLU A 255 26.37 -6.57 -7.67
C GLU A 255 25.38 -7.44 -8.43
N ALA A 256 25.06 -8.63 -7.91
CA ALA A 256 24.11 -9.57 -8.50
C ALA A 256 22.65 -9.19 -8.28
N ILE A 257 22.33 -8.20 -7.43
CA ILE A 257 20.96 -7.74 -7.21
C ILE A 257 20.56 -6.73 -8.31
N PRO A 258 19.49 -7.01 -9.09
CA PRO A 258 18.96 -6.11 -10.09
C PRO A 258 18.42 -4.83 -9.44
N THR A 259 18.61 -3.69 -10.10
CA THR A 259 18.03 -2.40 -9.66
C THR A 259 16.53 -2.31 -9.95
N ASP A 260 16.05 -3.08 -10.94
CA ASP A 260 14.62 -3.18 -11.24
C ASP A 260 13.91 -4.11 -10.24
N LEU A 261 12.81 -3.62 -9.64
CA LEU A 261 12.09 -4.37 -8.61
C LEU A 261 11.41 -5.63 -9.16
N GLU A 262 10.91 -5.61 -10.39
CA GLU A 262 10.21 -6.77 -10.95
C GLU A 262 11.19 -7.90 -11.25
N VAL A 263 12.36 -7.56 -11.82
CA VAL A 263 13.45 -8.52 -12.01
C VAL A 263 13.94 -9.04 -10.66
N PHE A 264 14.08 -8.18 -9.65
CA PHE A 264 14.50 -8.61 -8.32
C PHE A 264 13.44 -9.52 -7.65
N PHE A 265 12.14 -9.22 -7.75
CA PHE A 265 11.08 -10.11 -7.26
C PHE A 265 11.12 -11.48 -7.93
N ARG A 266 11.34 -11.53 -9.25
CA ARG A 266 11.52 -12.79 -9.98
C ARG A 266 12.70 -13.59 -9.41
N GLN A 267 13.86 -12.96 -9.26
CA GLN A 267 15.04 -13.61 -8.70
C GLN A 267 14.79 -14.15 -7.29
N ILE A 268 14.06 -13.40 -6.45
CA ILE A 268 13.65 -13.86 -5.11
C ILE A 268 12.80 -15.14 -5.22
N LEU A 269 11.81 -15.19 -6.11
CA LEU A 269 10.95 -16.36 -6.29
C LEU A 269 11.70 -17.55 -6.91
N GLU A 270 12.64 -17.30 -7.82
CA GLU A 270 13.49 -18.33 -8.44
C GLU A 270 14.52 -18.90 -7.46
N SER A 271 14.93 -18.13 -6.44
CA SER A 271 15.82 -18.58 -5.36
C SER A 271 15.16 -19.56 -4.37
N VAL A 272 13.84 -19.74 -4.46
CA VAL A 272 13.14 -20.77 -3.69
C VAL A 272 13.57 -22.14 -4.21
N GLU A 273 13.84 -23.08 -3.30
CA GLU A 273 14.25 -24.42 -3.69
C GLU A 273 13.20 -25.07 -4.62
N PRO A 274 13.61 -25.73 -5.73
CA PRO A 274 12.69 -26.31 -6.70
C PRO A 274 11.62 -27.22 -6.08
N PHE A 275 11.96 -27.96 -5.02
CA PHE A 275 11.03 -28.79 -4.26
C PHE A 275 9.80 -28.02 -3.74
N TYR A 276 9.98 -26.75 -3.38
CA TYR A 276 8.91 -25.89 -2.86
C TYR A 276 8.17 -25.08 -3.93
N HIS A 277 8.55 -25.14 -5.21
CA HIS A 277 7.94 -24.30 -6.27
C HIS A 277 6.43 -24.50 -6.39
N GLY A 278 5.93 -25.73 -6.30
CA GLY A 278 4.49 -26.00 -6.32
C GLY A 278 3.75 -25.39 -5.12
N LYS A 279 4.34 -25.48 -3.92
CA LYS A 279 3.77 -24.88 -2.72
C LYS A 279 3.82 -23.35 -2.80
N MET A 280 4.95 -22.76 -3.20
CA MET A 280 5.08 -21.33 -3.46
C MET A 280 4.02 -20.83 -4.43
N ALA A 281 3.89 -21.46 -5.60
CA ALA A 281 2.98 -21.03 -6.64
C ALA A 281 1.52 -21.05 -6.16
N THR A 282 1.10 -22.16 -5.53
CA THR A 282 -0.25 -22.28 -4.99
C THR A 282 -0.52 -21.28 -3.85
N THR A 283 0.45 -21.00 -2.98
CA THR A 283 0.32 -19.96 -1.93
C THR A 283 0.06 -18.58 -2.54
N LEU A 284 0.88 -18.18 -3.52
CA LEU A 284 0.80 -16.86 -4.15
C LEU A 284 -0.50 -16.72 -4.95
N LEU A 285 -0.91 -17.76 -5.69
CA LEU A 285 -2.16 -17.76 -6.44
C LEU A 285 -3.39 -17.69 -5.50
N MET A 286 -3.37 -18.41 -4.37
CA MET A 286 -4.41 -18.27 -3.34
C MET A 286 -4.48 -16.83 -2.80
N ALA A 287 -3.32 -16.22 -2.50
CA ALA A 287 -3.27 -14.85 -2.00
C ALA A 287 -3.78 -13.83 -3.03
N LEU A 288 -3.51 -14.04 -4.32
CA LEU A 288 -4.02 -13.19 -5.41
C LEU A 288 -5.52 -13.35 -5.64
N ALA A 289 -6.05 -14.57 -5.50
CA ALA A 289 -7.46 -14.89 -5.70
C ALA A 289 -8.34 -14.43 -4.52
N ALA A 290 -7.78 -14.27 -3.34
CA ALA A 290 -8.50 -13.79 -2.17
C ALA A 290 -8.99 -12.34 -2.39
N ARG A 291 -10.32 -12.13 -2.32
CA ARG A 291 -10.94 -10.79 -2.50
C ARG A 291 -10.44 -9.73 -1.51
N LYS A 292 -9.94 -10.18 -0.35
CA LYS A 292 -9.27 -9.41 0.71
C LYS A 292 -8.15 -10.30 1.27
N SER A 293 -7.16 -9.73 1.97
CA SER A 293 -6.11 -10.51 2.64
C SER A 293 -6.72 -11.69 3.39
N ALA A 294 -6.29 -12.93 3.15
CA ALA A 294 -6.96 -14.10 3.73
C ALA A 294 -6.48 -14.36 5.16
N SER A 295 -7.32 -14.95 6.02
CA SER A 295 -6.91 -15.36 7.38
C SER A 295 -5.76 -16.37 7.29
N VAL A 296 -4.81 -16.29 8.23
CA VAL A 296 -3.70 -17.24 8.35
C VAL A 296 -4.18 -18.69 8.44
N GLU A 297 -5.35 -18.91 9.04
CA GLU A 297 -5.96 -20.24 9.18
C GLU A 297 -6.22 -20.93 7.84
N LEU A 298 -6.55 -20.17 6.79
CA LEU A 298 -6.80 -20.74 5.46
C LEU A 298 -5.54 -21.35 4.84
N TYR A 299 -4.38 -20.79 5.16
CA TYR A 299 -3.09 -21.27 4.65
C TYR A 299 -2.55 -22.45 5.47
N ALA A 300 -3.08 -22.68 6.68
CA ALA A 300 -2.67 -23.80 7.52
C ALA A 300 -2.94 -25.16 6.85
N PHE A 301 -3.93 -25.22 5.96
CA PHE A 301 -4.32 -26.44 5.24
C PHE A 301 -3.60 -26.64 3.91
N GLN A 302 -2.67 -25.76 3.54
CA GLN A 302 -2.02 -25.86 2.24
C GLN A 302 -1.32 -27.21 2.05
N ASP A 303 -0.58 -27.69 3.05
CA ASP A 303 0.10 -28.98 2.93
C ASP A 303 -0.91 -30.14 2.76
N LEU A 304 -2.06 -30.09 3.43
CA LEU A 304 -3.12 -31.08 3.26
C LEU A 304 -3.73 -31.07 1.85
N GLU A 305 -3.89 -29.90 1.22
CA GLU A 305 -4.35 -29.83 -0.17
C GLU A 305 -3.36 -30.49 -1.15
N HIS A 306 -2.05 -30.42 -0.86
CA HIS A 306 -1.02 -31.09 -1.66
C HIS A 306 -0.97 -32.61 -1.42
N GLU A 307 -1.40 -33.08 -0.24
CA GLU A 307 -1.43 -34.50 0.13
C GLU A 307 -2.73 -35.20 -0.28
N ASP A 308 -3.88 -34.55 -0.07
CA ASP A 308 -5.21 -35.07 -0.36
C ASP A 308 -6.19 -33.94 -0.73
N GLN A 309 -6.60 -33.88 -1.99
CA GLN A 309 -7.56 -32.89 -2.48
C GLN A 309 -8.96 -32.99 -1.83
N HIS A 310 -9.27 -34.06 -1.09
CA HIS A 310 -10.53 -34.27 -0.39
C HIS A 310 -10.41 -34.07 1.14
N TYR A 311 -9.27 -33.54 1.64
CA TYR A 311 -9.01 -33.38 3.07
C TYR A 311 -10.17 -32.68 3.81
N ALA A 312 -10.73 -31.62 3.22
CA ALA A 312 -11.81 -30.82 3.81
C ALA A 312 -13.09 -31.66 4.04
N LEU A 313 -13.34 -32.68 3.22
CA LEU A 313 -14.48 -33.58 3.40
C LEU A 313 -14.23 -34.64 4.47
N LYS A 314 -12.97 -35.06 4.64
CA LYS A 314 -12.57 -36.11 5.61
C LYS A 314 -12.27 -35.58 7.00
N MET A 315 -12.00 -34.28 7.14
CA MET A 315 -11.66 -33.65 8.41
C MET A 315 -12.81 -33.80 9.44
N PRO A 316 -12.49 -34.19 10.70
CA PRO A 316 -13.49 -34.30 11.76
C PRO A 316 -13.98 -32.92 12.23
N LEU A 317 -15.21 -32.87 12.70
CA LEU A 317 -15.80 -31.66 13.32
C LEU A 317 -15.25 -31.48 14.73
N ARG A 318 -14.47 -30.42 14.98
CA ARG A 318 -14.01 -30.09 16.34
C ARG A 318 -13.63 -28.61 16.48
N PRO A 319 -13.80 -28.03 17.68
CA PRO A 319 -13.31 -26.68 17.93
C PRO A 319 -11.79 -26.60 17.81
N LEU A 320 -11.30 -25.48 17.28
CA LEU A 320 -9.89 -25.13 17.26
C LEU A 320 -9.51 -24.50 18.61
N GLY A 321 -8.59 -25.11 19.34
CA GLY A 321 -8.06 -24.54 20.58
C GLY A 321 -7.10 -23.38 20.32
N ASP A 322 -6.99 -22.45 21.27
CA ASP A 322 -6.15 -21.24 21.14
C ASP A 322 -4.66 -21.55 20.95
N ASP A 323 -4.14 -22.56 21.66
CA ASP A 323 -2.75 -23.03 21.51
C ASP A 323 -2.50 -23.60 20.10
N GLU A 324 -3.48 -24.32 19.56
CA GLU A 324 -3.39 -24.88 18.20
C GLU A 324 -3.44 -23.77 17.14
N ALA A 325 -4.30 -22.76 17.32
CA ALA A 325 -4.37 -21.60 16.44
C ALA A 325 -3.03 -20.82 16.44
N SER A 326 -2.42 -20.65 17.60
CA SER A 326 -1.12 -19.98 17.74
C SER A 326 0.00 -20.78 17.06
N ALA A 327 0.05 -22.10 17.27
CA ALA A 327 1.00 -22.98 16.61
C ALA A 327 0.82 -23.00 15.09
N ARG A 328 -0.43 -22.98 14.59
CA ARG A 328 -0.73 -22.88 13.15
C ARG A 328 -0.20 -21.57 12.58
N GLN A 329 -0.43 -20.45 13.26
CA GLN A 329 0.07 -19.15 12.81
C GLN A 329 1.59 -19.13 12.70
N GLU A 330 2.29 -19.64 13.71
CA GLU A 330 3.76 -19.70 13.69
C GLU A 330 4.26 -20.59 12.55
N ARG A 331 3.65 -21.78 12.39
CA ARG A 331 3.99 -22.70 11.29
C ARG A 331 3.78 -22.05 9.92
N VAL A 332 2.61 -21.45 9.68
CA VAL A 332 2.31 -20.77 8.42
C VAL A 332 3.29 -19.64 8.18
N SER A 333 3.61 -18.83 9.19
CA SER A 333 4.58 -17.74 9.06
C SER A 333 5.95 -18.23 8.60
N ARG A 334 6.45 -19.33 9.19
CA ARG A 334 7.71 -19.96 8.78
C ARG A 334 7.63 -20.56 7.37
N GLN A 335 6.50 -21.17 7.02
CA GLN A 335 6.26 -21.71 5.68
C GLN A 335 6.26 -20.60 4.62
N LEU A 336 5.59 -19.47 4.88
CA LEU A 336 5.60 -18.31 3.99
C LEU A 336 7.02 -17.72 3.85
N ALA A 337 7.77 -17.64 4.94
CA ALA A 337 9.16 -17.19 4.89
C ALA A 337 10.04 -18.10 4.00
N GLY A 338 9.89 -19.41 4.09
CA GLY A 338 10.64 -20.37 3.26
C GLY A 338 10.17 -20.43 1.80
N ARG A 339 8.85 -20.35 1.56
CA ARG A 339 8.23 -20.55 0.24
C ARG A 339 8.10 -19.27 -0.57
N CYS A 340 7.95 -18.12 0.07
CA CYS A 340 7.72 -16.83 -0.58
C CYS A 340 8.82 -15.80 -0.27
N ARG A 341 9.84 -16.17 0.53
CA ARG A 341 11.01 -15.35 0.87
C ARG A 341 10.68 -13.93 1.38
N GLY A 342 9.51 -13.78 1.99
CA GLY A 342 9.01 -12.50 2.54
C GLY A 342 8.36 -11.56 1.53
N LEU A 343 8.01 -12.03 0.32
CA LEU A 343 7.09 -11.31 -0.55
C LEU A 343 5.62 -11.43 -0.08
N LEU A 344 5.34 -12.42 0.76
CA LEU A 344 4.07 -12.67 1.41
C LEU A 344 4.33 -12.99 2.88
N GLU A 345 3.63 -12.31 3.79
CA GLU A 345 3.89 -12.36 5.23
C GLU A 345 2.58 -12.40 6.03
N VAL A 346 2.66 -12.88 7.30
CA VAL A 346 1.51 -12.83 8.22
C VAL A 346 1.59 -11.54 9.02
N ASN A 347 0.52 -10.74 8.96
CA ASN A 347 0.35 -9.59 9.83
C ASN A 347 0.04 -10.08 11.25
N SER A 348 0.93 -9.81 12.20
CA SER A 348 0.81 -10.30 13.58
C SER A 348 -0.42 -9.81 14.31
N THR A 349 -0.90 -8.60 13.99
CA THR A 349 -2.03 -7.96 14.65
C THR A 349 -3.36 -8.44 14.08
N THR A 350 -3.47 -8.52 12.75
CA THR A 350 -4.72 -8.91 12.09
C THR A 350 -4.84 -10.42 11.87
N ARG A 351 -3.74 -11.17 12.02
CA ARG A 351 -3.62 -12.61 11.70
C ARG A 351 -4.01 -12.91 10.24
N ARG A 352 -3.77 -11.97 9.33
CA ARG A 352 -4.04 -12.10 7.89
C ARG A 352 -2.75 -12.20 7.11
N VAL A 353 -2.82 -12.90 5.99
CA VAL A 353 -1.72 -13.05 5.04
C VAL A 353 -1.78 -11.92 4.01
N GLU A 354 -0.71 -11.14 3.95
CA GLU A 354 -0.62 -9.89 3.19
C GLU A 354 0.66 -9.88 2.36
N PHE A 355 0.60 -9.30 1.16
CA PHE A 355 1.79 -9.06 0.37
C PHE A 355 2.62 -7.97 1.02
N LEU A 356 3.95 -8.11 0.96
CA LEU A 356 4.90 -7.14 1.52
C LEU A 356 4.61 -5.71 1.05
N HIS A 357 4.26 -5.57 -0.24
CA HIS A 357 3.92 -4.29 -0.83
C HIS A 357 3.01 -4.47 -2.06
N ARG A 358 2.20 -3.47 -2.38
CA ARG A 358 1.33 -3.47 -3.57
C ARG A 358 2.09 -3.78 -4.86
N THR A 359 3.30 -3.25 -5.01
CA THR A 359 4.14 -3.49 -6.20
C THR A 359 4.39 -4.98 -6.46
N VAL A 360 4.43 -5.82 -5.41
CA VAL A 360 4.50 -7.27 -5.56
C VAL A 360 3.22 -7.82 -6.20
N VAL A 361 2.05 -7.32 -5.78
CA VAL A 361 0.75 -7.72 -6.36
C VAL A 361 0.66 -7.33 -7.83
N ASP A 362 1.03 -6.09 -8.16
CA ASP A 362 1.02 -5.60 -9.55
C ASP A 362 1.93 -6.49 -10.43
N PHE A 363 3.14 -6.79 -9.96
CA PHE A 363 4.09 -7.67 -10.63
C PHE A 363 3.53 -9.08 -10.85
N LEU A 364 2.95 -9.70 -9.83
CA LEU A 364 2.41 -11.06 -9.92
C LEU A 364 1.17 -11.16 -10.81
N ARG A 365 0.46 -10.05 -11.05
CA ARG A 365 -0.70 -9.97 -11.95
C ARG A 365 -0.32 -9.77 -13.42
N THR A 366 0.95 -9.54 -13.72
CA THR A 366 1.42 -9.53 -15.12
C THR A 366 1.16 -10.88 -15.79
N ASN A 367 0.94 -10.89 -17.10
CA ASN A 367 0.72 -12.13 -17.84
C ASN A 367 1.90 -13.10 -17.69
N ASP A 368 3.11 -12.56 -17.72
CA ASP A 368 4.34 -13.34 -17.61
C ASP A 368 4.44 -14.04 -16.25
N MET A 369 4.20 -13.32 -15.15
CA MET A 369 4.21 -13.93 -13.82
C MET A 369 3.01 -14.84 -13.56
N THR A 370 1.87 -14.55 -14.15
CA THR A 370 0.70 -15.45 -14.10
C THR A 370 1.04 -16.79 -14.75
N ASN A 371 1.73 -16.77 -15.89
CA ASN A 371 2.19 -17.99 -16.56
C ASN A 371 3.26 -18.72 -15.74
N PHE A 372 4.27 -18.01 -15.23
CA PHE A 372 5.30 -18.56 -14.35
C PHE A 372 4.71 -19.31 -13.14
N LEU A 373 3.71 -18.71 -12.46
CA LEU A 373 3.06 -19.34 -11.32
C LEU A 373 2.22 -20.55 -11.75
N ARG A 374 1.50 -20.46 -12.88
CA ARG A 374 0.70 -21.58 -13.39
C ARG A 374 1.54 -22.78 -13.78
N GLU A 375 2.67 -22.57 -14.46
CA GLU A 375 3.61 -23.63 -14.85
C GLU A 375 4.21 -24.36 -13.65
N LYS A 376 4.43 -23.63 -12.54
CA LYS A 376 4.93 -24.20 -11.28
C LYS A 376 3.84 -24.83 -10.43
N SER A 377 2.57 -24.54 -10.69
CA SER A 377 1.43 -25.12 -9.98
C SER A 377 1.01 -26.49 -10.55
N ALA A 378 0.20 -27.25 -9.80
CA ALA A 378 -0.32 -28.52 -10.28
C ALA A 378 -1.27 -28.32 -11.48
N ARG A 379 -1.30 -29.29 -12.41
CA ARG A 379 -2.26 -29.26 -13.53
C ARG A 379 -3.69 -29.22 -13.01
N GLY A 380 -4.50 -28.30 -13.56
CA GLY A 380 -5.90 -28.12 -13.14
C GLY A 380 -6.07 -27.41 -11.78
N PHE A 381 -5.01 -26.81 -11.23
CA PHE A 381 -5.11 -26.03 -10.01
C PHE A 381 -6.07 -24.84 -10.18
N ASP A 382 -7.01 -24.72 -9.25
CA ASP A 382 -7.95 -23.60 -9.14
C ASP A 382 -7.85 -22.99 -7.74
N ALA A 383 -7.32 -21.77 -7.67
CA ALA A 383 -7.15 -21.05 -6.41
C ALA A 383 -8.47 -20.80 -5.67
N SER A 384 -9.57 -20.59 -6.39
CA SER A 384 -10.89 -20.35 -5.80
C SER A 384 -11.43 -21.62 -5.16
N LEU A 385 -11.25 -22.77 -5.81
CA LEU A 385 -11.64 -24.07 -5.26
C LEU A 385 -10.81 -24.41 -4.01
N VAL A 386 -9.49 -24.17 -4.04
CA VAL A 386 -8.64 -24.41 -2.87
C VAL A 386 -9.03 -23.51 -1.70
N LEU A 387 -9.30 -22.23 -1.95
CA LEU A 387 -9.82 -21.32 -0.93
C LEU A 387 -11.15 -21.83 -0.38
N LEU A 388 -12.08 -22.29 -1.22
CA LEU A 388 -13.36 -22.85 -0.79
C LEU A 388 -13.16 -24.06 0.14
N LYS A 389 -12.29 -25.01 -0.24
CA LYS A 389 -11.97 -26.16 0.62
C LYS A 389 -11.37 -25.74 1.96
N ALA A 390 -10.47 -24.76 1.96
CA ALA A 390 -9.88 -24.22 3.19
C ALA A 390 -10.94 -23.56 4.09
N TYR A 391 -11.89 -22.82 3.52
CA TYR A 391 -13.03 -22.30 4.28
C TYR A 391 -13.89 -23.42 4.87
N VAL A 392 -14.18 -24.47 4.11
CA VAL A 392 -14.91 -25.65 4.61
C VAL A 392 -14.15 -26.31 5.76
N ALA A 393 -12.83 -26.46 5.64
CA ALA A 393 -11.98 -27.01 6.69
C ALA A 393 -11.85 -26.11 7.92
N CYS A 394 -11.97 -24.79 7.78
CA CYS A 394 -12.06 -23.87 8.93
C CYS A 394 -13.40 -23.95 9.67
N ILE A 395 -14.49 -24.29 8.96
CA ILE A 395 -15.84 -24.41 9.55
C ILE A 395 -15.97 -25.72 10.34
N LYS A 396 -15.26 -26.77 9.90
CA LYS A 396 -15.23 -28.05 10.58
C LYS A 396 -14.26 -28.03 11.75
#